data_AF-A0A382HDP8-F1
#
_entry.id   AF-A0A382HDP8-F1
#
_cell.length_a   1.000
_cell.length_b   1.000
_cell.length_c   1.000
_cell.angle_alpha   90.00
_cell.angle_beta   90.00
_cell.angle_gamma   90.00
#
_symmetry.space_group_name_H-M   'P 1'
#
loop_
_entity.id
_entity.type
_entity.pdbx_description
1 polymer ?
#
loop_
_entity_poly.entity_id
_entity_poly.type
_entity_poly.pdbx_seq_one_letter_code
_entity_poly.pdbx_strand_id
1 'polypeptide(L)'
;GESGTDTLLVNSTDISTLSFSRTETNIVTTEVFDLRGGSDGGVTVRIATDDLDSFSTIIGDGTSDILNLFAGSTLDLRDKTLTGIETINLTQVVNSDVFNLSGTFQQIKVNAGTTITGLTTVTGSVDSNGNPDDVIELNGNRDVSGGTFLRLDEFHLDDGSGARQTLGANSTTSFGAMEIDGFTVGSGSTTDVFDYKSDLRSSADDGTGTLKASTADLGLTVIDSSNKGANIISNDTNGVIEFETSQLINFDDGISIAPNDLDFTAQNTTGVLTDIITAVQAILVSTNSVSNLTGTGNQVAAGNDGTDALLIFYESSASDSDAVIIRYQEDATADTDFDTDELSVFAIFENIGSGNFDTANII
;
A
#
# COMPACT_ATOMS: atom_id res chain seq x y z
N GLY A 1 23.64 25.57 15.62
CA GLY A 1 22.77 26.62 16.11
C GLY A 1 23.21 27.19 17.43
N GLU A 2 22.93 28.48 17.64
CA GLU A 2 22.84 29.08 18.98
C GLU A 2 21.39 28.90 19.51
N SER A 3 20.90 29.77 20.40
CA SER A 3 19.49 29.79 20.76
C SER A 3 18.64 30.34 19.61
N GLY A 4 17.63 29.61 19.16
CA GLY A 4 16.72 30.04 18.10
C GLY A 4 16.24 28.88 17.24
N THR A 5 15.73 29.20 16.06
CA THR A 5 15.48 28.24 14.97
C THR A 5 16.56 28.47 13.92
N ASP A 6 17.42 27.49 13.75
CA ASP A 6 18.49 27.49 12.78
C ASP A 6 18.01 26.86 11.47
N THR A 7 18.43 27.44 10.34
CA THR A 7 18.00 27.04 9.00
C THR A 7 19.19 26.76 8.11
N LEU A 8 19.21 25.57 7.50
CA LEU A 8 20.02 25.26 6.34
C LEU A 8 19.23 25.64 5.08
N LEU A 9 19.64 26.73 4.42
CA LEU A 9 18.93 27.30 3.27
C LEU A 9 19.72 27.10 1.98
N VAL A 10 19.05 26.57 0.96
CA VAL A 10 19.50 26.65 -0.44
C VAL A 10 19.03 27.98 -1.02
N ASN A 11 19.95 28.76 -1.60
CA ASN A 11 19.67 30.11 -2.09
C ASN A 11 20.30 30.38 -3.48
N SER A 12 20.23 29.39 -4.36
CA SER A 12 20.71 29.49 -5.74
C SER A 12 19.94 28.50 -6.61
N THR A 13 19.24 29.03 -7.62
CA THR A 13 18.47 28.25 -8.60
C THR A 13 19.35 27.36 -9.50
N ASP A 14 20.67 27.54 -9.47
CA ASP A 14 21.61 26.66 -10.14
C ASP A 14 21.89 25.35 -9.36
N ILE A 15 21.43 25.25 -8.11
CA ILE A 15 21.63 24.06 -7.27
C ILE A 15 20.47 23.08 -7.52
N SER A 16 20.75 22.01 -8.25
CA SER A 16 19.84 20.87 -8.42
C SER A 16 20.24 19.64 -7.60
N THR A 17 21.39 19.68 -6.92
CA THR A 17 21.89 18.55 -6.12
C THR A 17 22.60 19.04 -4.86
N LEU A 18 22.31 18.40 -3.72
CA LEU A 18 23.10 18.48 -2.50
C LEU A 18 23.57 17.08 -2.11
N SER A 19 24.83 16.94 -1.72
CA SER A 19 25.37 15.66 -1.27
C SER A 19 26.11 15.85 0.04
N PHE A 20 25.65 15.15 1.06
CA PHE A 20 26.23 15.12 2.39
C PHE A 20 27.11 13.88 2.51
N SER A 21 28.36 14.08 2.91
CA SER A 21 29.35 13.02 3.08
C SER A 21 29.04 12.23 4.35
N ARG A 22 29.01 10.89 4.28
CA ARG A 22 28.73 10.05 5.44
C ARG A 22 29.73 10.23 6.59
N THR A 23 30.98 10.55 6.28
CA THR A 23 32.07 10.63 7.26
C THR A 23 32.40 12.05 7.70
N GLU A 24 31.86 13.06 7.02
CA GLU A 24 32.22 14.47 7.23
C GLU A 24 31.01 15.36 7.54
N THR A 25 29.79 14.81 7.51
CA THR A 25 28.56 15.51 7.90
C THR A 25 28.29 15.30 9.38
N ASN A 26 27.86 16.38 10.05
CA ASN A 26 27.39 16.33 11.42
C ASN A 26 26.44 17.50 11.67
N ILE A 27 25.13 17.25 11.61
CA ILE A 27 24.07 18.26 11.79
C ILE A 27 23.39 18.00 13.14
N VAL A 28 23.69 18.84 14.14
CA VAL A 28 23.27 18.59 15.54
C VAL A 28 22.13 19.50 16.00
N THR A 29 22.07 20.72 15.47
CA THR A 29 21.27 21.84 16.03
C THR A 29 20.72 22.70 14.90
N THR A 30 20.16 22.06 13.88
CA THR A 30 19.51 22.77 12.77
C THR A 30 18.12 22.20 12.63
N GLU A 31 17.12 23.07 12.78
CA GLU A 31 15.73 22.63 12.87
C GLU A 31 15.01 22.70 11.52
N VAL A 32 15.48 23.56 10.60
CA VAL A 32 14.84 23.74 9.28
C VAL A 32 15.83 23.44 8.15
N PHE A 33 15.42 22.56 7.24
CA PHE A 33 16.09 22.37 5.95
C PHE A 33 15.18 22.93 4.84
N ASP A 34 15.62 23.98 4.17
CA ASP A 34 14.82 24.71 3.18
C ASP A 34 15.49 24.66 1.80
N LEU A 35 14.87 23.91 0.88
CA LEU A 35 15.32 23.69 -0.49
C LEU A 35 14.69 24.68 -1.49
N ARG A 36 13.74 25.53 -1.07
CA ARG A 36 12.92 26.35 -1.98
C ARG A 36 13.68 27.37 -2.83
N GLY A 37 14.90 27.72 -2.44
CA GLY A 37 15.77 28.58 -3.24
C GLY A 37 16.68 27.80 -4.20
N GLY A 38 16.48 26.49 -4.34
CA GLY A 38 17.16 25.62 -5.29
C GLY A 38 16.59 25.72 -6.72
N SER A 39 16.97 24.76 -7.55
CA SER A 39 16.56 24.65 -8.95
C SER A 39 15.06 24.48 -9.12
N ASP A 40 14.45 25.23 -10.05
CA ASP A 40 13.02 25.14 -10.41
C ASP A 40 12.57 23.73 -10.86
N GLY A 41 13.52 22.87 -11.26
CA GLY A 41 13.27 21.47 -11.61
C GLY A 41 13.43 20.49 -10.44
N GLY A 42 13.54 21.00 -9.22
CA GLY A 42 13.77 20.23 -8.00
C GLY A 42 15.24 20.11 -7.59
N VAL A 43 15.44 19.81 -6.32
CA VAL A 43 16.72 19.52 -5.68
C VAL A 43 16.75 18.06 -5.24
N THR A 44 17.74 17.32 -5.73
CA THR A 44 18.05 15.99 -5.19
C THR A 44 19.04 16.11 -4.04
N VAL A 45 18.62 15.69 -2.85
CA VAL A 45 19.44 15.64 -1.65
C VAL A 45 19.88 14.21 -1.39
N ARG A 46 21.20 13.97 -1.36
CA ARG A 46 21.78 12.71 -0.89
C ARG A 46 22.29 12.90 0.54
N ILE A 47 21.67 12.22 1.51
CA ILE A 47 21.96 12.38 2.95
C ILE A 47 21.71 11.05 3.68
N ALA A 48 22.33 10.84 4.85
CA ALA A 48 22.00 9.72 5.71
C ALA A 48 20.76 10.05 6.56
N THR A 49 19.98 9.05 6.97
CA THR A 49 18.73 9.29 7.71
C THR A 49 18.98 9.95 9.07
N ASP A 50 20.05 9.55 9.76
CA ASP A 50 20.46 10.08 11.07
C ASP A 50 20.93 11.53 11.01
N ASP A 51 21.47 11.97 9.88
CA ASP A 51 21.80 13.39 9.65
C ASP A 51 20.53 14.26 9.48
N LEU A 52 19.35 13.66 9.29
CA LEU A 52 18.07 14.36 9.25
C LEU A 52 17.37 14.48 10.61
N ASP A 53 17.88 13.83 11.66
CA ASP A 53 17.19 13.70 12.95
C ASP A 53 16.96 15.06 13.64
N SER A 54 17.89 16.00 13.50
CA SER A 54 17.79 17.32 14.13
C SER A 54 16.78 18.26 13.46
N PHE A 55 16.45 18.03 12.18
CA PHE A 55 15.47 18.85 11.50
C PHE A 55 14.06 18.48 12.00
N SER A 56 13.31 19.48 12.46
CA SER A 56 11.88 19.36 12.73
C SER A 56 11.03 19.73 11.52
N THR A 57 11.62 20.45 10.54
CA THR A 57 10.96 20.88 9.32
C THR A 57 11.88 20.70 8.12
N ILE A 58 11.41 19.99 7.08
CA ILE A 58 12.08 19.86 5.78
C ILE A 58 11.11 20.38 4.71
N ILE A 59 11.59 21.30 3.89
CA ILE A 59 10.77 22.07 2.95
C ILE A 59 11.40 21.99 1.56
N GLY A 60 10.66 21.46 0.59
CA GLY A 60 10.92 21.63 -0.84
C GLY A 60 10.02 22.68 -1.48
N ASP A 61 10.22 22.91 -2.77
CA ASP A 61 9.47 23.85 -3.59
C ASP A 61 8.16 23.29 -4.17
N GLY A 62 7.94 21.98 -4.02
CA GLY A 62 6.76 21.31 -4.57
C GLY A 62 6.95 20.76 -5.98
N THR A 63 8.19 20.74 -6.50
CA THR A 63 8.52 20.37 -7.88
C THR A 63 9.74 19.43 -7.95
N SER A 64 9.49 18.12 -7.90
CA SER A 64 10.53 17.08 -8.12
C SER A 64 11.70 17.14 -7.11
N ASP A 65 11.47 17.60 -5.89
CA ASP A 65 12.44 17.49 -4.81
C ASP A 65 12.53 16.05 -4.30
N ILE A 66 13.77 15.58 -4.08
CA ILE A 66 14.05 14.18 -3.78
C ILE A 66 14.96 14.07 -2.57
N LEU A 67 14.56 13.26 -1.58
CA LEU A 67 15.45 12.78 -0.52
C LEU A 67 15.97 11.38 -0.86
N ASN A 68 17.25 11.28 -1.21
CA ASN A 68 17.98 10.03 -1.40
C ASN A 68 18.71 9.66 -0.11
N LEU A 69 18.10 8.76 0.67
CA LEU A 69 18.57 8.31 1.97
C LEU A 69 19.47 7.08 1.79
N PHE A 70 20.78 7.25 1.90
CA PHE A 70 21.73 6.23 1.44
C PHE A 70 22.36 5.37 2.55
N ALA A 71 22.13 5.77 3.80
CA ALA A 71 22.67 5.19 5.00
C ALA A 71 21.79 5.59 6.20
N GLY A 72 21.97 4.90 7.32
CA GLY A 72 21.13 5.05 8.50
C GLY A 72 19.85 4.25 8.39
N SER A 73 19.42 3.66 9.51
CA SER A 73 18.33 2.69 9.55
C SER A 73 16.94 3.31 9.69
N THR A 74 16.83 4.59 10.05
CA THR A 74 15.54 5.18 10.44
C THR A 74 15.48 6.64 10.05
N LEU A 75 14.50 7.00 9.23
CA LEU A 75 14.02 8.36 9.06
C LEU A 75 12.84 8.57 10.01
N ASP A 76 13.09 9.25 11.14
CA ASP A 76 12.03 9.57 12.10
C ASP A 76 11.37 10.91 11.77
N LEU A 77 10.14 10.84 11.25
CA LEU A 77 9.29 11.99 10.92
C LEU A 77 8.21 12.25 11.99
N ARG A 78 8.18 11.52 13.09
CA ARG A 78 7.17 11.70 14.14
C ARG A 78 7.22 13.12 14.71
N ASP A 79 6.07 13.77 14.77
CA ASP A 79 5.90 15.17 15.20
C ASP A 79 6.68 16.21 14.35
N LYS A 80 7.10 15.83 13.14
CA LYS A 80 7.84 16.70 12.20
C LYS A 80 6.99 17.14 11.00
N THR A 81 7.50 18.12 10.27
CA THR A 81 6.91 18.59 9.01
C THR A 81 7.81 18.27 7.82
N LEU A 82 7.25 17.59 6.82
CA LEU A 82 7.84 17.38 5.50
C LEU A 82 6.87 17.95 4.45
N THR A 83 7.27 18.99 3.74
CA THR A 83 6.38 19.67 2.78
C THR A 83 7.10 19.94 1.48
N GLY A 84 6.41 19.74 0.35
CA GLY A 84 6.94 20.02 -0.98
C GLY A 84 8.15 19.15 -1.37
N ILE A 85 8.31 18.00 -0.71
CA ILE A 85 9.23 16.94 -1.13
C ILE A 85 8.38 15.88 -1.81
N GLU A 86 8.63 15.61 -3.09
CA GLU A 86 7.78 14.71 -3.88
C GLU A 86 8.24 13.25 -3.79
N THR A 87 9.53 13.00 -3.55
CA THR A 87 10.09 11.65 -3.54
C THR A 87 11.01 11.40 -2.35
N ILE A 88 10.84 10.25 -1.70
CA ILE A 88 11.83 9.66 -0.80
C ILE A 88 12.31 8.35 -1.41
N ASN A 89 13.63 8.20 -1.51
CA ASN A 89 14.27 6.94 -1.87
C ASN A 89 15.10 6.45 -0.69
N LEU A 90 14.73 5.29 -0.15
CA LEU A 90 15.58 4.49 0.72
C LEU A 90 16.52 3.70 -0.21
N THR A 91 17.81 3.85 0.00
CA THR A 91 18.84 3.38 -0.95
C THR A 91 20.00 2.67 -0.25
N GLN A 92 19.84 2.33 1.03
CA GLN A 92 20.83 1.58 1.75
C GLN A 92 20.88 0.15 1.22
N VAL A 93 22.06 -0.27 0.76
CA VAL A 93 22.32 -1.61 0.25
C VAL A 93 23.65 -2.09 0.82
N VAL A 94 23.97 -3.37 0.64
CA VAL A 94 25.25 -3.93 1.10
C VAL A 94 26.43 -3.08 0.59
N ASN A 95 27.28 -2.65 1.52
CA ASN A 95 28.42 -1.74 1.34
C ASN A 95 28.09 -0.25 1.04
N SER A 96 26.83 0.21 1.12
CA SER A 96 26.52 1.64 0.91
C SER A 96 26.79 2.50 2.15
N ASP A 97 26.60 1.97 3.37
CA ASP A 97 26.94 2.62 4.63
C ASP A 97 28.29 2.11 5.17
N VAL A 98 29.28 3.01 5.21
CA VAL A 98 30.63 2.71 5.71
C VAL A 98 30.67 2.33 7.19
N PHE A 99 29.62 2.65 7.96
CA PHE A 99 29.51 2.27 9.36
C PHE A 99 28.69 0.99 9.58
N ASN A 100 27.97 0.53 8.55
CA ASN A 100 27.15 -0.68 8.58
C ASN A 100 27.15 -1.37 7.21
N LEU A 101 28.28 -2.00 6.88
CA LEU A 101 28.51 -2.57 5.54
C LEU A 101 27.55 -3.71 5.16
N SER A 102 26.89 -4.34 6.14
CA SER A 102 25.96 -5.45 5.91
C SER A 102 24.49 -5.06 6.00
N GLY A 103 24.15 -3.90 6.57
CA GLY A 103 22.76 -3.48 6.76
C GLY A 103 22.16 -2.98 5.46
N THR A 104 20.92 -3.37 5.20
CA THR A 104 20.10 -2.95 4.04
C THR A 104 18.85 -2.23 4.54
N PHE A 105 18.18 -2.82 5.54
CA PHE A 105 17.00 -2.27 6.22
C PHE A 105 17.10 -0.77 6.56
N GLN A 106 16.08 -0.05 6.11
CA GLN A 106 15.71 1.29 6.51
C GLN A 106 14.21 1.33 6.83
N GLN A 107 13.82 2.23 7.71
CA GLN A 107 12.41 2.48 8.00
C GLN A 107 12.07 3.96 8.04
N ILE A 108 10.84 4.29 7.67
CA ILE A 108 10.25 5.61 7.90
C ILE A 108 9.26 5.50 9.05
N LYS A 109 9.37 6.38 10.05
CA LYS A 109 8.44 6.44 11.18
C LYS A 109 7.60 7.71 11.09
N VAL A 110 6.29 7.57 11.15
CA VAL A 110 5.36 8.71 11.18
C VAL A 110 4.35 8.52 12.30
N ASN A 111 3.91 9.61 12.94
CA ASN A 111 2.80 9.58 13.89
C ASN A 111 1.68 10.58 13.56
N ALA A 112 0.58 10.58 14.31
CA ALA A 112 -0.53 11.51 14.09
C ALA A 112 -0.14 13.01 14.17
N GLY A 113 1.00 13.33 14.79
CA GLY A 113 1.57 14.68 14.83
C GLY A 113 2.41 15.04 13.60
N THR A 114 2.76 14.07 12.75
CA THR A 114 3.52 14.30 11.53
C THR A 114 2.68 15.03 10.48
N THR A 115 3.24 16.08 9.87
CA THR A 115 2.67 16.75 8.70
C THR A 115 3.46 16.37 7.45
N ILE A 116 2.82 15.68 6.50
CA ILE A 116 3.41 15.39 5.17
C ILE A 116 2.50 15.99 4.10
N THR A 117 3.05 16.81 3.22
CA THR A 117 2.33 17.33 2.04
C THR A 117 3.23 17.36 0.82
N GLY A 118 2.70 17.01 -0.34
CA GLY A 118 3.45 16.96 -1.61
C GLY A 118 4.17 15.64 -1.89
N LEU A 119 4.36 14.77 -0.88
CA LEU A 119 4.99 13.46 -1.09
C LEU A 119 4.09 12.55 -1.93
N THR A 120 4.58 12.15 -3.11
CA THR A 120 3.86 11.28 -4.05
C THR A 120 4.50 9.92 -4.20
N THR A 121 5.80 9.78 -3.90
CA THR A 121 6.52 8.52 -4.12
C THR A 121 7.45 8.19 -2.98
N VAL A 122 7.34 6.96 -2.47
CA VAL A 122 8.35 6.38 -1.59
C VAL A 122 8.84 5.10 -2.24
N THR A 123 10.14 4.99 -2.37
CA THR A 123 10.77 3.82 -2.95
C THR A 123 11.79 3.27 -1.96
N GLY A 124 11.61 2.01 -1.57
CA GLY A 124 12.56 1.29 -0.76
C GLY A 124 13.78 0.80 -1.54
N SER A 125 14.56 -0.06 -0.93
CA SER A 125 15.74 -0.76 -1.42
C SER A 125 15.49 -2.27 -1.37
N VAL A 126 16.54 -3.07 -1.43
CA VAL A 126 16.43 -4.53 -1.31
C VAL A 126 17.60 -5.07 -0.50
N ASP A 127 17.34 -6.17 0.19
CA ASP A 127 18.33 -6.92 0.95
C ASP A 127 19.36 -7.62 0.03
N SER A 128 20.27 -8.37 0.65
CA SER A 128 21.29 -9.13 -0.08
C SER A 128 20.75 -10.25 -0.99
N ASN A 129 19.49 -10.66 -0.81
CA ASN A 129 18.81 -11.67 -1.60
C ASN A 129 17.96 -11.05 -2.74
N GLY A 130 17.84 -9.71 -2.76
CA GLY A 130 17.03 -8.99 -3.74
C GLY A 130 15.58 -8.79 -3.31
N ASN A 131 15.28 -9.06 -2.04
CA ASN A 131 13.95 -8.92 -1.45
C ASN A 131 13.79 -7.50 -0.88
N PRO A 132 12.66 -6.83 -1.05
CA PRO A 132 12.36 -5.64 -0.27
C PRO A 132 12.48 -5.92 1.23
N ASP A 133 13.10 -5.02 1.98
CA ASP A 133 13.24 -5.14 3.43
C ASP A 133 13.00 -3.81 4.14
N ASP A 134 12.55 -2.79 3.42
CA ASP A 134 12.31 -1.46 3.97
C ASP A 134 10.86 -1.28 4.39
N VAL A 135 10.65 -0.59 5.51
CA VAL A 135 9.34 -0.50 6.17
C VAL A 135 8.87 0.94 6.32
N ILE A 136 7.56 1.16 6.25
CA ILE A 136 6.95 2.40 6.74
C ILE A 136 6.03 2.10 7.92
N GLU A 137 6.37 2.64 9.08
CA GLU A 137 5.63 2.48 10.34
C GLU A 137 4.66 3.66 10.55
N LEU A 138 3.38 3.35 10.70
CA LEU A 138 2.27 4.30 10.83
C LEU A 138 1.67 4.28 12.25
N ASN A 139 1.98 5.31 13.03
CA ASN A 139 1.46 5.48 14.39
C ASN A 139 0.31 6.52 14.40
N GLY A 140 -0.86 6.06 13.99
CA GLY A 140 -2.13 6.80 13.95
C GLY A 140 -2.61 7.02 12.52
N ASN A 141 -3.81 7.56 12.38
CA ASN A 141 -4.48 7.70 11.08
C ASN A 141 -3.61 8.37 10.01
N ARG A 142 -3.64 7.83 8.79
CA ARG A 142 -2.98 8.40 7.62
C ARG A 142 -3.81 8.27 6.37
N ASP A 143 -3.65 9.24 5.49
CA ASP A 143 -4.17 9.20 4.14
C ASP A 143 -2.98 9.16 3.18
N VAL A 144 -2.89 8.10 2.39
CA VAL A 144 -1.86 7.87 1.37
C VAL A 144 -2.46 7.91 -0.05
N SER A 145 -3.63 8.54 -0.19
CA SER A 145 -4.30 8.75 -1.48
C SER A 145 -3.37 9.38 -2.52
N GLY A 146 -3.24 8.73 -3.69
CA GLY A 146 -2.37 9.16 -4.79
C GLY A 146 -0.87 8.90 -4.59
N GLY A 147 -0.49 8.23 -3.51
CA GLY A 147 0.89 7.80 -3.26
C GLY A 147 1.28 6.56 -4.08
N THR A 148 2.54 6.49 -4.47
CA THR A 148 3.16 5.32 -5.11
C THR A 148 4.26 4.76 -4.21
N PHE A 149 4.12 3.49 -3.86
CA PHE A 149 5.01 2.76 -2.95
C PHE A 149 5.65 1.61 -3.72
N LEU A 150 6.99 1.57 -3.72
CA LEU A 150 7.76 0.63 -4.54
C LEU A 150 8.86 0.00 -3.71
N ARG A 151 9.05 -1.32 -3.85
CA ARG A 151 10.18 -2.05 -3.23
C ARG A 151 10.27 -1.81 -1.72
N LEU A 152 9.12 -1.81 -1.06
CA LEU A 152 8.97 -1.82 0.39
C LEU A 152 8.44 -3.19 0.78
N ASP A 153 8.80 -3.64 1.98
CA ASP A 153 8.33 -4.88 2.59
C ASP A 153 6.88 -4.66 3.08
N GLU A 154 6.69 -3.69 3.97
CA GLU A 154 5.39 -3.45 4.60
C GLU A 154 5.09 -1.97 4.92
N PHE A 155 3.78 -1.68 4.96
CA PHE A 155 3.18 -0.68 5.83
C PHE A 155 2.78 -1.34 7.15
N HIS A 156 3.49 -0.99 8.22
CA HIS A 156 3.21 -1.50 9.55
C HIS A 156 2.33 -0.53 10.35
N LEU A 157 1.16 -0.99 10.80
CA LEU A 157 0.23 -0.23 11.63
C LEU A 157 0.49 -0.47 13.13
N ASP A 158 0.90 0.57 13.88
CA ASP A 158 1.27 0.44 15.31
C ASP A 158 0.75 1.60 16.20
N ASP A 159 -0.56 1.84 16.27
CA ASP A 159 -1.12 2.75 17.31
C ASP A 159 -1.15 2.11 18.70
N GLY A 160 -0.77 0.84 18.78
CA GLY A 160 -0.92 0.01 19.97
C GLY A 160 -2.34 -0.53 20.18
N SER A 161 -2.43 -1.59 20.96
CA SER A 161 -3.68 -2.29 21.25
C SER A 161 -4.79 -1.36 21.76
N GLY A 162 -5.98 -1.44 21.15
CA GLY A 162 -7.18 -0.77 21.64
C GLY A 162 -7.43 0.64 21.10
N ALA A 163 -6.63 1.11 20.13
CA ALA A 163 -6.94 2.27 19.30
C ALA A 163 -7.38 1.80 17.91
N ARG A 164 -8.25 2.57 17.26
CA ARG A 164 -8.63 2.38 15.85
C ARG A 164 -7.76 3.31 15.01
N GLN A 165 -7.06 2.75 14.03
CA GLN A 165 -6.38 3.48 12.98
C GLN A 165 -7.22 3.51 11.71
N THR A 166 -7.02 4.56 10.92
CA THR A 166 -7.59 4.68 9.59
C THR A 166 -6.47 4.88 8.58
N LEU A 167 -6.35 3.96 7.63
CA LEU A 167 -5.51 4.07 6.45
C LEU A 167 -6.40 4.43 5.26
N GLY A 168 -6.31 5.68 4.82
CA GLY A 168 -6.99 6.19 3.64
C GLY A 168 -6.19 5.96 2.37
N ALA A 169 -6.85 5.49 1.32
CA ALA A 169 -6.27 5.32 -0.01
C ALA A 169 -7.32 5.62 -1.09
N ASN A 170 -6.91 5.81 -2.33
CA ASN A 170 -7.83 6.01 -3.44
C ASN A 170 -7.41 5.17 -4.66
N SER A 171 -8.17 5.22 -5.75
CA SER A 171 -7.92 4.45 -6.98
C SER A 171 -6.57 4.74 -7.64
N THR A 172 -5.93 5.86 -7.30
CA THR A 172 -4.61 6.26 -7.81
C THR A 172 -3.46 5.92 -6.85
N THR A 173 -3.76 5.37 -5.67
CA THR A 173 -2.74 4.84 -4.76
C THR A 173 -2.22 3.52 -5.31
N SER A 174 -0.90 3.37 -5.37
CA SER A 174 -0.24 2.12 -5.73
C SER A 174 0.58 1.62 -4.55
N PHE A 175 0.08 0.58 -3.87
CA PHE A 175 0.85 -0.13 -2.84
C PHE A 175 1.88 -1.10 -3.44
N GLY A 176 1.71 -1.49 -4.71
CA GLY A 176 2.54 -2.53 -5.33
C GLY A 176 2.28 -3.87 -4.65
N ALA A 177 3.35 -4.60 -4.34
CA ALA A 177 3.28 -5.87 -3.61
C ALA A 177 3.71 -5.74 -2.14
N MET A 178 3.75 -4.51 -1.63
CA MET A 178 3.98 -4.26 -0.21
C MET A 178 2.76 -4.70 0.59
N GLU A 179 2.99 -5.27 1.75
CA GLU A 179 1.94 -5.71 2.66
C GLU A 179 1.46 -4.59 3.58
N ILE A 180 0.25 -4.75 4.09
CA ILE A 180 -0.29 -3.97 5.20
C ILE A 180 -0.36 -4.91 6.39
N ASP A 181 0.56 -4.76 7.34
CA ASP A 181 0.61 -5.53 8.59
C ASP A 181 0.08 -4.68 9.76
N GLY A 182 -0.29 -5.36 10.85
CA GLY A 182 -0.81 -4.75 12.08
C GLY A 182 -2.27 -4.30 11.98
N PHE A 183 -2.95 -4.62 10.88
CA PHE A 183 -4.34 -4.20 10.65
C PHE A 183 -5.33 -5.03 11.48
N THR A 184 -5.93 -4.42 12.50
CA THR A 184 -6.85 -5.05 13.43
C THR A 184 -8.27 -5.13 12.86
N VAL A 185 -8.74 -6.32 12.51
CA VAL A 185 -10.09 -6.55 11.93
C VAL A 185 -11.21 -6.81 12.94
N GLY A 186 -12.46 -6.74 12.46
CA GLY A 186 -13.68 -7.09 13.17
C GLY A 186 -14.64 -5.92 13.42
N SER A 187 -15.69 -6.16 14.23
CA SER A 187 -16.80 -5.22 14.44
C SER A 187 -16.63 -4.25 15.63
N GLY A 188 -15.44 -4.21 16.25
CA GLY A 188 -15.18 -3.45 17.49
C GLY A 188 -14.88 -1.97 17.27
N SER A 189 -15.00 -1.13 18.29
CA SER A 189 -14.64 0.30 18.17
C SER A 189 -13.13 0.54 17.99
N THR A 190 -12.32 -0.49 18.22
CA THR A 190 -10.85 -0.48 18.14
C THR A 190 -10.34 -1.23 16.92
N THR A 191 -11.23 -1.60 16.00
CA THR A 191 -10.83 -2.23 14.74
C THR A 191 -10.48 -1.16 13.74
N ASP A 192 -9.44 -1.42 12.96
CA ASP A 192 -8.88 -0.49 12.01
C ASP A 192 -9.77 -0.35 10.78
N VAL A 193 -9.57 0.74 10.06
CA VAL A 193 -10.35 1.13 8.90
C VAL A 193 -9.43 1.30 7.73
N PHE A 194 -9.75 0.61 6.64
CA PHE A 194 -9.28 0.91 5.31
C PHE A 194 -10.33 1.79 4.62
N ASP A 195 -10.01 3.06 4.42
CA ASP A 195 -10.91 4.10 3.92
C ASP A 195 -10.62 4.32 2.42
N TYR A 196 -11.43 3.71 1.55
CA TYR A 196 -11.25 3.74 0.10
C TYR A 196 -12.01 4.92 -0.52
N LYS A 197 -11.27 5.96 -0.89
CA LYS A 197 -11.79 7.28 -1.26
C LYS A 197 -11.97 7.46 -2.75
N SER A 198 -12.51 6.46 -3.44
CA SER A 198 -12.82 6.60 -4.86
C SER A 198 -14.23 6.15 -5.15
N ASP A 199 -14.79 6.78 -6.18
CA ASP A 199 -16.11 6.44 -6.65
C ASP A 199 -16.12 4.98 -7.09
N LEU A 200 -17.07 4.19 -6.59
CA LEU A 200 -17.36 2.85 -7.09
C LEU A 200 -18.76 2.85 -7.70
N ARG A 201 -18.89 2.30 -8.90
CA ARG A 201 -20.22 2.06 -9.47
C ARG A 201 -20.62 0.61 -9.23
N SER A 202 -21.20 0.32 -8.06
CA SER A 202 -21.68 -1.03 -7.77
C SER A 202 -22.77 -1.45 -8.76
N SER A 203 -22.89 -2.75 -8.99
CA SER A 203 -23.88 -3.28 -9.91
C SER A 203 -25.31 -2.96 -9.44
N ALA A 204 -26.21 -2.72 -10.40
CA ALA A 204 -27.65 -2.71 -10.15
C ALA A 204 -28.31 -3.54 -11.25
N ASP A 205 -29.42 -4.21 -10.92
CA ASP A 205 -30.21 -5.07 -11.82
C ASP A 205 -30.65 -4.40 -13.15
N ASP A 206 -30.51 -3.08 -13.29
CA ASP A 206 -30.94 -2.30 -14.46
C ASP A 206 -29.82 -1.77 -15.36
N GLY A 207 -28.55 -2.13 -15.07
CA GLY A 207 -27.40 -1.72 -15.88
C GLY A 207 -27.03 -0.23 -15.76
N THR A 208 -27.54 0.49 -14.74
CA THR A 208 -27.14 1.89 -14.48
C THR A 208 -26.17 2.05 -13.30
N GLY A 209 -26.05 0.99 -12.48
CA GLY A 209 -25.19 0.92 -11.30
C GLY A 209 -25.53 1.95 -10.21
N THR A 210 -25.28 1.62 -8.95
CA THR A 210 -25.40 2.62 -7.87
C THR A 210 -24.04 3.27 -7.65
N LEU A 211 -23.93 4.57 -7.90
CA LEU A 211 -22.72 5.31 -7.55
C LEU A 211 -22.56 5.38 -6.03
N LYS A 212 -21.48 4.78 -5.54
CA LYS A 212 -20.91 5.02 -4.21
C LYS A 212 -19.88 6.13 -4.38
N ALA A 213 -20.24 7.33 -3.95
CA ALA A 213 -19.32 8.47 -4.04
C ALA A 213 -18.13 8.24 -3.09
N SER A 214 -16.98 8.83 -3.37
CA SER A 214 -15.74 8.77 -2.58
C SER A 214 -15.86 9.24 -1.11
N THR A 215 -17.03 9.71 -0.69
CA THR A 215 -17.33 10.18 0.67
C THR A 215 -18.44 9.37 1.33
N ALA A 216 -18.93 8.32 0.67
CA ALA A 216 -20.01 7.48 1.15
C ALA A 216 -19.41 6.20 1.72
N ASP A 217 -19.86 5.80 2.91
CA ASP A 217 -19.47 4.52 3.49
C ASP A 217 -19.80 3.38 2.52
N LEU A 218 -18.81 2.53 2.26
CA LEU A 218 -18.98 1.30 1.52
C LEU A 218 -19.77 0.27 2.36
N GLY A 219 -20.55 -0.56 1.66
CA GLY A 219 -21.15 -1.74 2.27
C GLY A 219 -20.26 -2.96 2.03
N LEU A 220 -20.33 -3.94 2.93
CA LEU A 220 -19.68 -5.24 2.76
C LEU A 220 -20.72 -6.34 2.48
N THR A 221 -20.55 -7.05 1.35
CA THR A 221 -21.29 -8.28 1.05
C THR A 221 -20.38 -9.47 1.32
N VAL A 222 -20.71 -10.26 2.35
CA VAL A 222 -19.96 -11.47 2.69
C VAL A 222 -20.55 -12.68 1.96
N ILE A 223 -19.70 -13.40 1.21
CA ILE A 223 -20.03 -14.64 0.53
C ILE A 223 -19.40 -15.81 1.28
N ASP A 224 -20.22 -16.45 2.10
CA ASP A 224 -19.89 -17.62 2.89
C ASP A 224 -20.37 -18.92 2.20
N SER A 225 -20.26 -20.04 2.91
CA SER A 225 -20.71 -21.34 2.40
C SER A 225 -22.23 -21.46 2.20
N SER A 226 -23.03 -20.55 2.76
CA SER A 226 -24.49 -20.59 2.79
C SER A 226 -25.16 -19.75 1.71
N ASN A 227 -24.46 -18.76 1.15
CA ASN A 227 -25.03 -17.78 0.22
C ASN A 227 -24.26 -17.66 -1.12
N LYS A 228 -23.48 -18.68 -1.48
CA LYS A 228 -22.86 -18.82 -2.82
C LYS A 228 -23.86 -18.66 -3.96
N GLY A 229 -23.41 -18.11 -5.09
CA GLY A 229 -24.25 -17.92 -6.28
C GLY A 229 -23.46 -17.54 -7.53
N ALA A 230 -24.07 -17.67 -8.71
CA ALA A 230 -23.43 -17.23 -9.95
C ALA A 230 -23.42 -15.70 -10.07
N ASN A 231 -24.47 -15.03 -9.60
CA ASN A 231 -24.68 -13.59 -9.80
C ASN A 231 -24.18 -12.76 -8.62
N ILE A 232 -23.07 -13.16 -7.99
CA ILE A 232 -22.54 -12.50 -6.79
C ILE A 232 -22.14 -11.07 -7.12
N ILE A 233 -21.33 -10.88 -8.17
CA ILE A 233 -20.84 -9.57 -8.58
C ILE A 233 -21.98 -8.75 -9.21
N SER A 234 -22.73 -9.35 -10.13
CA SER A 234 -23.79 -8.66 -10.90
C SER A 234 -25.01 -8.21 -10.08
N ASN A 235 -25.18 -8.74 -8.87
CA ASN A 235 -26.27 -8.36 -7.97
C ASN A 235 -25.77 -7.56 -6.76
N ASP A 236 -24.46 -7.34 -6.62
CA ASP A 236 -23.92 -6.60 -5.49
C ASP A 236 -24.18 -5.11 -5.64
N THR A 237 -24.76 -4.52 -4.60
CA THR A 237 -25.07 -3.08 -4.54
C THR A 237 -24.24 -2.35 -3.48
N ASN A 238 -23.34 -3.06 -2.80
CA ASN A 238 -22.60 -2.58 -1.65
C ASN A 238 -21.24 -1.97 -2.03
N GLY A 239 -20.63 -2.46 -3.11
CA GLY A 239 -19.36 -1.98 -3.66
C GLY A 239 -18.15 -2.80 -3.18
N VAL A 240 -18.30 -3.57 -2.11
CA VAL A 240 -17.28 -4.49 -1.58
C VAL A 240 -17.87 -5.86 -1.38
N ILE A 241 -17.17 -6.88 -1.89
CA ILE A 241 -17.57 -8.28 -1.80
C ILE A 241 -16.42 -9.08 -1.19
N GLU A 242 -16.68 -9.77 -0.10
CA GLU A 242 -15.72 -10.66 0.55
C GLU A 242 -16.06 -12.11 0.23
N PHE A 243 -15.12 -12.86 -0.33
CA PHE A 243 -15.25 -14.29 -0.55
C PHE A 243 -14.59 -15.05 0.60
N GLU A 244 -15.27 -15.13 1.74
CA GLU A 244 -14.78 -15.79 2.96
C GLU A 244 -14.24 -17.20 2.67
N THR A 245 -14.95 -17.98 1.84
CA THR A 245 -14.54 -19.36 1.51
C THR A 245 -13.48 -19.48 0.41
N SER A 246 -12.88 -18.37 -0.02
CA SER A 246 -11.83 -18.41 -1.04
C SER A 246 -10.52 -18.98 -0.48
N GLN A 247 -9.77 -19.61 -1.39
CA GLN A 247 -8.41 -20.09 -1.16
C GLN A 247 -7.70 -19.93 -2.49
N LEU A 248 -6.80 -18.96 -2.57
CA LEU A 248 -5.99 -18.74 -3.76
C LEU A 248 -4.87 -19.76 -3.78
N ILE A 249 -4.84 -20.60 -4.81
CA ILE A 249 -3.81 -21.63 -4.99
C ILE A 249 -2.90 -21.24 -6.15
N ASN A 250 -1.61 -21.56 -6.04
CA ASN A 250 -0.70 -21.40 -7.17
C ASN A 250 -0.97 -22.50 -8.21
N PHE A 251 -1.29 -22.10 -9.43
CA PHE A 251 -1.56 -23.03 -10.54
C PHE A 251 -0.30 -23.43 -11.32
N ASP A 252 0.84 -22.77 -11.09
CA ASP A 252 2.10 -22.98 -11.84
C ASP A 252 3.35 -22.91 -10.95
N ASP A 253 3.55 -23.86 -10.04
CA ASP A 253 4.87 -23.99 -9.39
C ASP A 253 5.82 -24.94 -10.13
N GLY A 254 5.38 -25.58 -11.23
CA GLY A 254 6.17 -26.48 -12.09
C GLY A 254 6.87 -27.66 -11.38
N ILE A 255 6.67 -27.81 -10.06
CA ILE A 255 7.50 -28.61 -9.15
C ILE A 255 6.63 -29.43 -8.19
N SER A 256 5.45 -28.94 -7.81
CA SER A 256 4.52 -29.65 -6.93
C SER A 256 3.41 -30.37 -7.71
N ILE A 257 3.16 -31.59 -7.29
CA ILE A 257 2.07 -32.46 -7.75
C ILE A 257 0.79 -32.25 -6.92
N ALA A 258 0.78 -31.27 -6.01
CA ALA A 258 -0.38 -30.82 -5.25
C ALA A 258 -0.45 -29.28 -5.29
N PRO A 259 -1.63 -28.68 -5.51
CA PRO A 259 -1.79 -27.24 -5.40
C PRO A 259 -1.43 -26.83 -3.97
N ASN A 260 -0.48 -25.90 -3.84
CA ASN A 260 -0.17 -25.25 -2.58
C ASN A 260 -0.87 -23.89 -2.57
N ASP A 261 -1.18 -23.38 -1.38
CA ASP A 261 -1.73 -22.04 -1.20
C ASP A 261 -0.73 -21.02 -1.76
N LEU A 262 -1.25 -19.98 -2.40
CA LEU A 262 -0.47 -18.88 -2.94
C LEU A 262 -0.05 -17.98 -1.77
N ASP A 263 1.26 -17.95 -1.50
CA ASP A 263 1.87 -17.10 -0.49
C ASP A 263 1.94 -15.65 -0.99
N PHE A 264 1.16 -14.75 -0.38
CA PHE A 264 1.18 -13.32 -0.72
C PHE A 264 2.43 -12.62 -0.23
N THR A 265 3.12 -13.19 0.76
CA THR A 265 4.36 -12.68 1.36
C THR A 265 5.64 -13.17 0.69
N ALA A 266 5.47 -13.90 -0.43
CA ALA A 266 6.59 -14.39 -1.20
C ALA A 266 7.45 -13.20 -1.66
N GLN A 267 8.68 -13.16 -1.13
CA GLN A 267 9.67 -12.09 -1.24
C GLN A 267 10.10 -11.67 -2.67
N ASN A 268 9.51 -12.27 -3.72
CA ASN A 268 9.61 -11.84 -5.12
C ASN A 268 8.34 -11.08 -5.56
N THR A 269 8.31 -9.79 -5.23
CA THR A 269 7.18 -8.87 -5.40
C THR A 269 6.64 -8.68 -6.81
N THR A 270 7.40 -8.95 -7.88
CA THR A 270 6.87 -8.80 -9.26
C THR A 270 6.10 -10.04 -9.72
N GLY A 271 6.48 -11.23 -9.24
CA GLY A 271 5.78 -12.48 -9.55
C GLY A 271 4.43 -12.55 -8.83
N VAL A 272 4.42 -12.18 -7.54
CA VAL A 272 3.26 -12.38 -6.67
C VAL A 272 1.99 -11.68 -7.17
N LEU A 273 2.09 -10.44 -7.67
CA LEU A 273 0.91 -9.73 -8.21
C LEU A 273 0.29 -10.45 -9.41
N THR A 274 1.13 -11.02 -10.29
CA THR A 274 0.66 -11.78 -11.45
C THR A 274 0.05 -13.10 -11.03
N ASP A 275 0.66 -13.78 -10.05
CA ASP A 275 0.17 -15.05 -9.52
C ASP A 275 -1.18 -14.87 -8.81
N ILE A 276 -1.36 -13.78 -8.07
CA ILE A 276 -2.64 -13.41 -7.43
C ILE A 276 -3.72 -13.23 -8.49
N ILE A 277 -3.48 -12.40 -9.52
CA ILE A 277 -4.46 -12.17 -10.58
C ILE A 277 -4.85 -13.48 -11.27
N THR A 278 -3.85 -14.30 -11.60
CA THR A 278 -4.08 -15.63 -12.22
C THR A 278 -4.93 -16.52 -11.32
N ALA A 279 -4.66 -16.55 -10.02
CA ALA A 279 -5.41 -17.36 -9.07
C ALA A 279 -6.86 -16.87 -8.90
N VAL A 280 -7.06 -15.55 -8.84
CA VAL A 280 -8.39 -14.92 -8.76
C VAL A 280 -9.20 -15.21 -10.02
N GLN A 281 -8.62 -15.02 -11.21
CA GLN A 281 -9.26 -15.37 -12.48
C GLN A 281 -9.71 -16.83 -12.50
N ALA A 282 -8.82 -17.75 -12.08
CA ALA A 282 -9.10 -19.18 -12.08
C ALA A 282 -10.29 -19.56 -11.19
N ILE A 283 -10.45 -18.95 -10.01
CA ILE A 283 -11.59 -19.24 -9.13
C ILE A 283 -12.89 -18.58 -9.58
N LEU A 284 -12.83 -17.40 -10.22
CA LEU A 284 -13.99 -16.72 -10.80
C LEU A 284 -14.58 -17.50 -11.97
N VAL A 285 -13.73 -18.05 -12.86
CA VAL A 285 -14.15 -18.81 -14.04
C VAL A 285 -14.36 -20.31 -13.78
N SER A 286 -14.07 -20.78 -12.57
CA SER A 286 -14.17 -22.20 -12.23
C SER A 286 -15.62 -22.71 -12.30
N THR A 287 -15.81 -23.79 -13.06
CA THR A 287 -17.09 -24.52 -13.16
C THR A 287 -17.12 -25.77 -12.26
N ASN A 288 -16.11 -25.97 -11.42
CA ASN A 288 -16.09 -27.10 -10.48
C ASN A 288 -16.95 -26.77 -9.26
N SER A 289 -18.16 -27.32 -9.21
CA SER A 289 -19.13 -27.05 -8.13
C SER A 289 -18.65 -27.40 -6.72
N VAL A 290 -17.57 -28.17 -6.58
CA VAL A 290 -16.98 -28.52 -5.28
C VAL A 290 -16.08 -27.40 -4.75
N SER A 291 -15.35 -26.71 -5.63
CA SER A 291 -14.29 -25.77 -5.25
C SER A 291 -14.48 -24.35 -5.77
N ASN A 292 -15.54 -24.08 -6.54
CA ASN A 292 -15.81 -22.75 -7.05
C ASN A 292 -16.60 -21.86 -6.06
N LEU A 293 -16.67 -20.58 -6.41
CA LEU A 293 -17.36 -19.56 -5.62
C LEU A 293 -18.89 -19.65 -5.71
N THR A 294 -19.42 -20.30 -6.75
CA THR A 294 -20.88 -20.37 -7.00
C THR A 294 -21.54 -21.58 -6.33
N GLY A 295 -20.79 -22.63 -5.98
CA GLY A 295 -21.33 -23.91 -5.52
C GLY A 295 -22.10 -24.69 -6.59
N THR A 296 -22.00 -24.27 -7.86
CA THR A 296 -22.73 -24.86 -9.00
C THR A 296 -21.79 -25.15 -10.16
N GLY A 297 -22.28 -25.78 -11.23
CA GLY A 297 -21.49 -26.00 -12.46
C GLY A 297 -21.28 -24.73 -13.31
N ASN A 298 -21.59 -23.55 -12.78
CA ASN A 298 -21.50 -22.26 -13.49
C ASN A 298 -20.34 -21.43 -12.92
N GLN A 299 -19.70 -20.64 -13.77
CA GLN A 299 -18.78 -19.58 -13.37
C GLN A 299 -19.53 -18.42 -12.69
N VAL A 300 -18.77 -17.53 -12.04
CA VAL A 300 -19.30 -16.24 -11.59
C VAL A 300 -19.70 -15.42 -12.82
N ALA A 301 -20.90 -14.85 -12.77
CA ALA A 301 -21.39 -13.94 -13.79
C ALA A 301 -20.69 -12.59 -13.62
N ALA A 302 -20.22 -12.06 -14.75
CA ALA A 302 -19.69 -10.71 -14.83
C ALA A 302 -20.74 -9.67 -14.38
N GLY A 303 -20.24 -8.52 -13.96
CA GLY A 303 -21.02 -7.32 -13.74
C GLY A 303 -21.64 -6.79 -15.03
N ASN A 304 -22.28 -5.63 -14.93
CA ASN A 304 -22.79 -4.93 -16.11
C ASN A 304 -21.72 -3.95 -16.59
N ASP A 305 -21.67 -3.64 -17.89
CA ASP A 305 -20.75 -2.64 -18.44
C ASP A 305 -20.71 -1.35 -17.59
N GLY A 306 -19.51 -0.96 -17.17
CA GLY A 306 -19.23 0.22 -16.35
C GLY A 306 -19.38 0.01 -14.85
N THR A 307 -19.49 -1.22 -14.35
CA THR A 307 -19.53 -1.49 -12.90
C THR A 307 -18.15 -1.70 -12.30
N ASP A 308 -17.97 -1.23 -11.07
CA ASP A 308 -16.74 -1.38 -10.28
C ASP A 308 -17.04 -1.97 -8.90
N ALA A 309 -16.10 -2.76 -8.38
CA ALA A 309 -16.15 -3.28 -7.02
C ALA A 309 -14.76 -3.50 -6.43
N LEU A 310 -14.70 -3.62 -5.11
CA LEU A 310 -13.59 -4.23 -4.40
C LEU A 310 -13.94 -5.67 -4.08
N LEU A 311 -13.10 -6.62 -4.48
CA LEU A 311 -13.26 -8.04 -4.21
C LEU A 311 -12.18 -8.48 -3.22
N ILE A 312 -12.56 -9.14 -2.14
CA ILE A 312 -11.63 -9.62 -1.11
C ILE A 312 -11.51 -11.13 -1.20
N PHE A 313 -10.27 -11.59 -1.33
CA PHE A 313 -9.93 -13.02 -1.36
C PHE A 313 -8.85 -13.33 -0.32
N TYR A 314 -8.72 -14.62 0.01
CA TYR A 314 -7.77 -15.12 0.99
C TYR A 314 -6.81 -16.13 0.36
N GLU A 315 -5.57 -16.12 0.84
CA GLU A 315 -4.60 -17.17 0.48
C GLU A 315 -5.07 -18.55 0.95
N SER A 316 -5.69 -18.62 2.12
CA SER A 316 -6.10 -19.86 2.78
C SER A 316 -7.32 -19.65 3.67
N SER A 317 -7.90 -20.74 4.19
CA SER A 317 -8.97 -20.68 5.19
C SER A 317 -8.44 -20.65 6.63
N ALA A 318 -7.17 -20.29 6.83
CA ALA A 318 -6.54 -20.26 8.15
C ALA A 318 -6.97 -19.01 8.94
N SER A 319 -6.81 -19.05 10.26
CA SER A 319 -7.17 -17.94 11.15
C SER A 319 -6.22 -16.75 11.08
N ASP A 320 -5.05 -16.98 10.49
CA ASP A 320 -3.93 -16.08 10.24
C ASP A 320 -3.70 -15.90 8.74
N SER A 321 -4.68 -16.23 7.90
CA SER A 321 -4.53 -16.11 6.45
C SER A 321 -4.41 -14.65 6.00
N ASP A 322 -3.52 -14.40 5.06
CA ASP A 322 -3.48 -13.11 4.37
C ASP A 322 -4.72 -12.88 3.50
N ALA A 323 -4.99 -11.61 3.25
CA ALA A 323 -6.09 -11.17 2.41
C ALA A 323 -5.60 -10.25 1.30
N VAL A 324 -6.25 -10.31 0.14
CA VAL A 324 -5.99 -9.40 -0.96
C VAL A 324 -7.27 -8.69 -1.37
N ILE A 325 -7.18 -7.38 -1.53
CA ILE A 325 -8.21 -6.56 -2.17
C ILE A 325 -7.86 -6.43 -3.65
N ILE A 326 -8.77 -6.92 -4.49
CA ILE A 326 -8.73 -6.79 -5.94
C ILE A 326 -9.71 -5.70 -6.34
N ARG A 327 -9.25 -4.74 -7.14
CA ARG A 327 -10.16 -3.87 -7.88
C ARG A 327 -10.69 -4.64 -9.08
N TYR A 328 -12.00 -4.62 -9.24
CA TYR A 328 -12.72 -5.16 -10.38
C TYR A 328 -13.43 -4.02 -11.11
N GLN A 329 -13.31 -4.00 -12.43
CA GLN A 329 -13.98 -3.02 -13.29
C GLN A 329 -14.45 -3.68 -14.58
N GLU A 330 -15.75 -3.85 -14.74
CA GLU A 330 -16.35 -4.31 -15.99
C GLU A 330 -16.30 -3.15 -17.01
N ASP A 331 -15.42 -3.21 -18.01
CA ASP A 331 -15.35 -2.17 -19.05
C ASP A 331 -14.84 -2.71 -20.40
N ALA A 332 -15.39 -2.16 -21.49
CA ALA A 332 -14.85 -2.31 -22.84
C ALA A 332 -13.53 -1.52 -23.07
N THR A 333 -13.13 -0.65 -22.13
CA THR A 333 -11.93 0.20 -22.17
C THR A 333 -11.14 0.24 -20.86
N ALA A 334 -10.93 -0.93 -20.23
CA ALA A 334 -10.17 -1.11 -18.98
C ALA A 334 -8.97 -0.14 -18.84
N ASP A 335 -8.85 0.47 -17.65
CA ASP A 335 -7.73 1.34 -17.28
C ASP A 335 -6.41 0.54 -17.35
N THR A 336 -5.28 1.22 -17.58
CA THR A 336 -3.97 0.56 -17.81
C THR A 336 -3.48 -0.24 -16.62
N ASP A 337 -4.01 0.03 -15.43
CA ASP A 337 -3.68 -0.66 -14.19
C ASP A 337 -4.38 -2.03 -14.07
N PHE A 338 -5.43 -2.30 -14.88
CA PHE A 338 -6.09 -3.59 -14.92
C PHE A 338 -5.39 -4.53 -15.91
N ASP A 339 -5.34 -5.81 -15.56
CA ASP A 339 -4.96 -6.85 -16.52
C ASP A 339 -5.98 -6.93 -17.67
N THR A 340 -5.69 -7.71 -18.70
CA THR A 340 -6.57 -7.91 -19.87
C THR A 340 -7.96 -8.45 -19.52
N ASP A 341 -8.17 -8.88 -18.28
CA ASP A 341 -9.41 -9.44 -17.74
C ASP A 341 -9.96 -8.63 -16.54
N GLU A 342 -9.85 -7.30 -16.54
CA GLU A 342 -10.68 -6.42 -15.67
C GLU A 342 -10.35 -6.47 -14.16
N LEU A 343 -9.18 -7.01 -13.79
CA LEU A 343 -8.73 -7.13 -12.40
C LEU A 343 -7.39 -6.43 -12.15
N SER A 344 -7.24 -5.82 -10.98
CA SER A 344 -5.98 -5.27 -10.48
C SER A 344 -5.82 -5.56 -8.99
N VAL A 345 -4.63 -5.99 -8.56
CA VAL A 345 -4.31 -6.04 -7.12
C VAL A 345 -4.23 -4.62 -6.60
N PHE A 346 -4.91 -4.34 -5.49
CA PHE A 346 -4.92 -3.02 -4.88
C PHE A 346 -4.14 -2.99 -3.57
N ALA A 347 -4.43 -3.91 -2.65
CA ALA A 347 -3.78 -3.98 -1.36
C ALA A 347 -3.70 -5.44 -0.89
N ILE A 348 -2.59 -5.78 -0.23
CA ILE A 348 -2.36 -7.08 0.42
C ILE A 348 -2.28 -6.82 1.91
N PHE A 349 -2.99 -7.61 2.71
CA PHE A 349 -3.02 -7.50 4.16
C PHE A 349 -2.51 -8.79 4.78
N GLU A 350 -1.57 -8.65 5.71
CA GLU A 350 -0.98 -9.79 6.41
C GLU A 350 -1.86 -10.21 7.60
N ASN A 351 -1.93 -11.52 7.88
CA ASN A 351 -2.46 -12.08 9.13
C ASN A 351 -3.91 -11.66 9.49
N ILE A 352 -4.77 -11.43 8.48
CA ILE A 352 -6.16 -11.00 8.69
C ILE A 352 -7.04 -12.13 9.22
N GLY A 353 -6.88 -13.33 8.66
CA GLY A 353 -7.78 -14.46 8.83
C GLY A 353 -9.04 -14.38 7.98
N SER A 354 -9.35 -15.50 7.33
CA SER A 354 -10.51 -15.66 6.44
C SER A 354 -11.83 -15.31 7.15
N GLY A 355 -12.63 -14.42 6.54
CA GLY A 355 -13.95 -14.02 7.04
C GLY A 355 -13.93 -12.99 8.16
N ASN A 356 -12.77 -12.40 8.47
CA ASN A 356 -12.66 -11.47 9.58
C ASN A 356 -12.90 -10.01 9.20
N PHE A 357 -12.94 -9.66 7.90
CA PHE A 357 -13.32 -8.31 7.51
C PHE A 357 -14.79 -8.06 7.91
N ASP A 358 -15.05 -6.88 8.46
CA ASP A 358 -16.39 -6.42 8.79
C ASP A 358 -16.67 -5.11 8.04
N THR A 359 -17.94 -4.73 7.93
CA THR A 359 -18.32 -3.41 7.38
C THR A 359 -17.65 -2.26 8.14
N ALA A 360 -17.32 -2.45 9.42
CA ALA A 360 -16.59 -1.46 10.21
C ALA A 360 -15.14 -1.24 9.75
N ASN A 361 -14.59 -2.16 8.94
CA ASN A 361 -13.20 -2.14 8.47
C ASN A 361 -13.03 -1.48 7.11
N ILE A 362 -14.08 -1.38 6.28
CA ILE A 362 -13.96 -0.84 4.92
C ILE A 362 -15.03 0.23 4.73
N ILE A 363 -14.58 1.46 4.56
CA ILE A 363 -15.43 2.65 4.44
C ILE A 363 -15.16 3.32 3.10
#